data_AF-A0A7C7JRI1-F1
#
_entry.id   AF-A0A7C7JRI1-F1
#
_cell.length_a   1.000
_cell.length_b   1.000
_cell.length_c   1.000
_cell.angle_alpha   90.00
_cell.angle_beta   90.00
_cell.angle_gamma   90.00
#
_symmetry.space_group_name_H-M   'P 1'
#
loop_
_entity.id
_entity.type
_entity.pdbx_description
1 polymer ?
#
loop_
_entity_poly.entity_id
_entity_poly.type
_entity_poly.pdbx_seq_one_letter_code
_entity_poly.pdbx_strand_id
1 'polypeptide(L)'
;MRSGTQDWSGRLTPVSVATDPQAEEKASINPILRAAGLVREYGAVVAVAGINLSLARGEFLTIVGPNGAGKTSLLGLLAGALRPTRGHVWLRGEVLDFGEVEWRRRIGVLSHQGFLYGHLTAEENLRFYGQLYGLSDVDTAVRGKLEHLGIQEGASSLVRDLSHGMRQRLALAR
;
A
#
# COMPACT_ATOMS: atom_id res chain seq x y z
N MET A 1 -21.48 29.56 30.85
CA MET A 1 -20.18 29.14 31.43
C MET A 1 -20.16 27.61 31.40
N ARG A 2 -19.36 26.88 30.63
CA ARG A 2 -18.02 27.13 30.07
C ARG A 2 -17.98 26.59 28.62
N SER A 3 -17.66 27.45 27.66
CA SER A 3 -17.27 27.02 26.31
C SER A 3 -15.78 26.65 26.36
N GLY A 4 -15.44 25.39 26.10
CA GLY A 4 -14.07 24.98 25.84
C GLY A 4 -13.72 25.31 24.39
N THR A 5 -12.99 26.40 24.18
CA THR A 5 -12.38 26.79 22.92
C THR A 5 -11.38 25.73 22.46
N GLN A 6 -11.67 25.09 21.33
CA GLN A 6 -10.80 24.13 20.67
C GLN A 6 -9.70 24.90 19.92
N ASP A 7 -8.46 24.71 20.33
CA ASP A 7 -7.26 25.28 19.72
C ASP A 7 -6.95 24.57 18.39
N TRP A 8 -7.08 25.28 17.26
CA TRP A 8 -6.71 24.83 15.92
C TRP A 8 -5.35 25.42 15.53
N SER A 9 -4.27 24.89 16.08
CA SER A 9 -2.91 25.41 15.89
C SER A 9 -2.16 24.92 14.64
N GLY A 10 -2.83 24.27 13.67
CA GLY A 10 -2.24 23.94 12.36
C GLY A 10 -0.97 23.06 12.36
N ARG A 11 -0.52 22.57 13.53
CA ARG A 11 0.63 21.69 13.66
C ARG A 11 0.19 20.25 13.41
N LEU A 12 0.56 19.73 12.24
CA LEU A 12 0.43 18.31 11.95
C LEU A 12 1.28 17.54 12.96
N THR A 13 0.68 16.60 13.67
CA THR A 13 1.40 15.66 14.51
C THR A 13 2.20 14.71 13.61
N PRO A 14 3.50 14.50 13.88
CA PRO A 14 4.32 13.60 13.07
C PRO A 14 3.71 12.20 13.04
N VAL A 15 3.70 11.58 11.87
CA VAL A 15 3.46 10.13 11.76
C VAL A 15 4.58 9.43 12.54
N SER A 16 4.20 8.66 13.54
CA SER A 16 5.12 7.76 14.22
C SER A 16 5.11 6.42 13.48
N VAL A 17 6.29 5.94 13.14
CA VAL A 17 6.50 4.64 12.51
C VAL A 17 6.88 3.68 13.64
N ALA A 18 5.98 2.76 13.98
CA ALA A 18 6.28 1.73 14.96
C ALA A 18 6.82 0.50 14.24
N THR A 19 8.05 0.13 14.54
CA THR A 19 8.67 -1.14 14.17
C THR A 19 8.46 -2.16 15.30
N ASP A 20 8.37 -3.44 14.96
CA ASP A 20 8.41 -4.51 15.96
C ASP A 20 9.76 -4.43 16.72
N PRO A 21 9.80 -4.38 18.06
CA PRO A 21 11.06 -4.36 18.81
C PRO A 21 11.98 -5.57 18.50
N GLN A 22 11.43 -6.69 18.03
CA GLN A 22 12.22 -7.85 17.57
C GLN A 22 12.77 -7.70 16.14
N ALA A 23 12.34 -6.68 15.39
CA ALA A 23 12.88 -6.34 14.07
C ALA A 23 14.21 -5.59 14.15
N GLU A 24 14.42 -4.78 15.19
CA GLU A 24 15.68 -4.02 15.39
C GLU A 24 16.89 -4.96 15.58
N GLU A 25 16.68 -6.14 16.19
CA GLU A 25 17.73 -7.13 16.44
C GLU A 25 18.00 -8.04 15.23
N LYS A 26 17.11 -8.05 14.23
CA LYS A 26 17.20 -8.86 13.01
C LYS A 26 17.40 -8.03 11.74
N ALA A 27 17.97 -6.82 11.85
CA ALA A 27 18.35 -6.01 10.70
C ALA A 27 19.44 -6.70 9.86
N SER A 28 19.02 -7.62 8.98
CA SER A 28 19.87 -8.17 7.93
C SER A 28 20.38 -7.02 7.06
N ILE A 29 21.62 -7.15 6.60
CA ILE A 29 22.47 -6.09 5.99
C ILE A 29 21.88 -5.47 4.69
N ASN A 30 20.69 -5.85 4.23
CA ASN A 30 20.02 -5.26 3.07
C ASN A 30 18.50 -5.10 3.28
N PRO A 31 17.98 -3.89 3.54
CA PRO A 31 16.54 -3.68 3.65
C PRO A 31 15.83 -3.92 2.32
N ILE A 32 14.62 -4.50 2.38
CA ILE A 32 13.79 -4.67 1.19
C ILE A 32 13.20 -3.33 0.74
N LEU A 33 12.91 -2.43 1.68
CA LEU A 33 12.41 -1.08 1.44
C LEU A 33 13.12 -0.11 2.39
N ARG A 34 13.63 1.00 1.87
CA ARG A 34 14.23 2.07 2.67
C ARG A 34 13.73 3.41 2.18
N ALA A 35 13.49 4.35 3.07
CA ALA A 35 13.29 5.75 2.73
C ALA A 35 14.21 6.65 3.56
N ALA A 36 14.76 7.69 2.94
CA ALA A 36 15.62 8.65 3.61
C ALA A 36 15.18 10.08 3.29
N GLY A 37 14.95 10.86 4.35
CA GLY A 37 14.54 12.26 4.27
C GLY A 37 13.26 12.47 3.46
N LEU A 38 12.32 11.52 3.51
CA LEU A 38 11.16 11.50 2.65
C LEU A 38 10.20 12.65 2.99
N VAL A 39 9.98 13.56 2.05
CA VAL A 39 9.12 14.73 2.21
C VAL A 39 8.04 14.75 1.15
N ARG A 40 6.82 15.14 1.54
CA ARG A 40 5.74 15.47 0.60
C ARG A 40 5.05 16.75 1.02
N GLU A 41 5.08 17.72 0.11
CA GLU A 41 4.48 19.04 0.27
C GLU A 41 3.35 19.24 -0.77
N TYR A 42 2.27 19.88 -0.34
CA TYR A 42 1.14 20.32 -1.16
C TYR A 42 0.97 21.83 -0.96
N GLY A 43 1.65 22.63 -1.78
CA GLY A 43 1.73 24.07 -1.57
C GLY A 43 2.30 24.38 -0.19
N ALA A 44 1.52 25.06 0.65
CA ALA A 44 1.92 25.42 2.02
C ALA A 44 1.84 24.27 3.04
N VAL A 45 1.25 23.12 2.69
CA VAL A 45 1.01 22.01 3.63
C VAL A 45 2.09 20.93 3.47
N VAL A 46 2.82 20.63 4.56
CA VAL A 46 3.79 19.53 4.61
C VAL A 46 3.12 18.27 5.11
N ALA A 47 2.67 17.39 4.20
CA ALA A 47 1.96 16.16 4.57
C ALA A 47 2.87 15.04 5.06
N VAL A 48 4.13 15.02 4.64
CA VAL A 48 5.17 14.11 5.16
C VAL A 48 6.43 14.93 5.38
N ALA A 49 6.97 14.91 6.60
CA ALA A 49 8.01 15.85 7.03
C ALA A 49 9.34 15.12 7.35
N GLY A 50 10.05 14.66 6.32
CA GLY A 50 11.42 14.17 6.45
C GLY A 50 11.53 12.81 7.13
N ILE A 51 10.70 11.85 6.72
CA ILE A 51 10.68 10.51 7.32
C ILE A 51 11.88 9.68 6.85
N ASN A 52 12.55 9.04 7.81
CA ASN A 52 13.53 7.99 7.56
C ASN A 52 12.93 6.66 8.05
N LEU A 53 12.97 5.63 7.22
CA LEU A 53 12.52 4.29 7.61
C LEU A 53 13.30 3.22 6.85
N SER A 54 13.37 2.04 7.45
CA SER A 54 13.97 0.85 6.86
C SER A 54 13.08 -0.33 7.22
N LEU A 55 12.81 -1.18 6.24
CA LEU A 55 12.03 -2.40 6.39
C LEU A 55 12.82 -3.55 5.78
N ALA A 56 13.09 -4.58 6.58
CA ALA A 56 13.72 -5.80 6.11
C ALA A 56 12.70 -6.77 5.49
N ARG A 57 13.21 -7.81 4.83
CA ARG A 57 12.36 -8.86 4.28
C ARG A 57 11.68 -9.63 5.42
N GLY A 58 10.36 -9.76 5.35
CA GLY A 58 9.57 -10.49 6.34
C GLY A 58 9.14 -9.65 7.53
N GLU A 59 9.54 -8.38 7.59
CA GLU A 59 9.07 -7.46 8.61
C GLU A 59 7.73 -6.85 8.23
N PHE A 60 6.98 -6.47 9.27
CA PHE A 60 5.72 -5.76 9.15
C PHE A 60 5.86 -4.35 9.70
N LEU A 61 5.35 -3.37 8.95
CA LEU A 61 5.36 -1.97 9.34
C LEU A 61 3.94 -1.47 9.60
N THR A 62 3.71 -0.92 10.80
CA THR A 62 2.44 -0.27 11.11
C THR A 62 2.59 1.24 11.17
N ILE A 63 1.76 1.95 10.41
CA ILE A 63 1.72 3.42 10.40
C ILE A 63 0.51 3.89 11.20
N VAL A 64 0.74 4.57 12.33
CA VAL A 64 -0.32 5.01 13.26
C VAL A 64 -0.28 6.52 13.47
N GLY A 65 -1.44 7.12 13.65
CA GLY A 65 -1.58 8.56 13.89
C GLY A 65 -3.00 9.05 13.62
N PRO A 66 -3.34 10.29 14.01
CA PRO A 66 -4.67 10.86 13.80
C PRO A 66 -4.99 11.08 12.31
N ASN A 67 -6.26 11.38 12.00
CA ASN A 67 -6.65 11.79 10.66
C ASN A 67 -5.91 13.07 10.26
N GLY A 68 -5.46 13.13 9.01
CA GLY A 68 -4.65 14.25 8.52
C GLY A 68 -3.16 14.18 8.85
N ALA A 69 -2.68 13.25 9.69
CA ALA A 69 -1.25 13.15 10.04
C ALA A 69 -0.32 12.85 8.84
N GLY A 70 -0.87 12.41 7.70
CA GLY A 70 -0.08 12.10 6.50
C GLY A 70 0.13 10.63 6.21
N LYS A 71 -0.55 9.71 6.92
CA LYS A 71 -0.43 8.25 6.74
C LYS A 71 -0.66 7.80 5.30
N THR A 72 -1.76 8.25 4.70
CA THR A 72 -2.10 7.95 3.30
C THR A 72 -1.07 8.54 2.34
N SER A 73 -0.53 9.73 2.64
CA SER A 73 0.54 10.34 1.86
C SER A 73 1.83 9.52 1.94
N LEU A 74 2.21 9.06 3.14
CA LEU A 74 3.39 8.20 3.33
C LEU A 74 3.23 6.88 2.59
N LEU A 75 2.10 6.20 2.75
CA LEU A 75 1.81 4.97 1.99
C LEU A 75 1.84 5.22 0.47
N GLY A 76 1.27 6.33 0.00
CA GLY A 76 1.29 6.69 -1.41
C GLY A 76 2.70 6.93 -1.96
N LEU A 77 3.60 7.51 -1.16
CA LEU A 77 5.01 7.68 -1.54
C LEU A 77 5.74 6.34 -1.63
N LEU A 78 5.58 5.47 -0.62
CA LEU A 78 6.22 4.15 -0.60
C LEU A 78 5.68 3.23 -1.70
N ALA A 79 4.41 3.38 -2.06
CA ALA A 79 3.74 2.63 -3.11
C ALA A 79 3.94 3.19 -4.53
N GLY A 80 4.54 4.38 -4.68
CA GLY A 80 4.71 5.03 -5.99
C GLY A 80 3.48 5.73 -6.57
N ALA A 81 2.39 5.81 -5.81
CA ALA A 81 1.21 6.59 -6.19
C ALA A 81 1.47 8.10 -6.08
N LEU A 82 2.40 8.51 -5.22
CA LEU A 82 2.83 9.90 -5.03
C LEU A 82 4.33 10.03 -5.27
N ARG A 83 4.74 11.17 -5.82
CA ARG A 83 6.16 11.53 -5.92
C ARG A 83 6.61 12.31 -4.68
N PRO A 84 7.77 12.00 -4.10
CA PRO A 84 8.33 12.83 -3.04
C PRO A 84 8.65 14.22 -3.56
N THR A 85 8.47 15.24 -2.71
CA THR A 85 9.00 16.58 -2.97
C THR A 85 10.50 16.60 -2.73
N ARG A 86 10.98 15.89 -1.70
CA ARG A 86 12.41 15.67 -1.39
C ARG A 86 12.61 14.28 -0.80
N GLY A 87 13.86 13.81 -0.82
CA GLY A 87 14.26 12.50 -0.31
C GLY A 87 14.13 11.40 -1.33
N HIS A 88 14.52 10.19 -0.92
CA HIS A 88 14.63 9.04 -1.80
C HIS A 88 14.01 7.80 -1.15
N VAL A 89 13.56 6.88 -2.00
CA VAL A 89 13.10 5.55 -1.62
C VAL A 89 13.95 4.54 -2.37
N TRP A 90 14.33 3.47 -1.70
CA TRP A 90 15.02 2.32 -2.27
C TRP A 90 14.15 1.08 -2.12
N LEU A 91 14.14 0.24 -3.16
CA LEU A 91 13.52 -1.07 -3.14
C LEU A 91 14.57 -2.11 -3.52
N ARG A 92 14.85 -3.08 -2.64
CA ARG A 92 15.88 -4.11 -2.82
C ARG A 92 17.26 -3.54 -3.18
N GLY A 93 17.62 -2.41 -2.58
CA GLY A 93 18.91 -1.73 -2.80
C GLY A 93 18.94 -0.76 -4.00
N GLU A 94 17.93 -0.77 -4.86
CA GLU A 94 17.84 0.14 -6.02
C GLU A 94 17.08 1.41 -5.65
N VAL A 95 17.63 2.60 -5.98
CA VAL A 95 16.89 3.87 -5.84
C VAL A 95 15.72 3.86 -6.81
N LEU A 96 14.53 4.19 -6.32
CA LEU A 96 13.34 4.28 -7.16
C LEU A 96 13.36 5.55 -8.01
N ASP A 97 13.25 5.38 -9.33
CA ASP A 97 12.84 6.45 -10.24
C ASP A 97 11.30 6.46 -10.35
N PHE A 98 10.67 7.53 -9.86
CA PHE A 98 9.22 7.67 -9.91
C PHE A 98 8.67 8.00 -11.33
N GLY A 99 9.54 8.17 -12.32
CA GLY A 99 9.23 8.18 -13.76
C GLY A 99 9.07 6.79 -14.35
N GLU A 100 9.69 5.77 -13.76
CA GLU A 100 9.61 4.40 -14.23
C GLU A 100 8.40 3.64 -13.64
N VAL A 101 7.93 2.65 -14.40
CA VAL A 101 6.76 1.83 -14.03
C VAL A 101 7.19 0.43 -13.56
N GLU A 102 8.36 -0.05 -13.97
CA GLU A 102 8.77 -1.45 -13.77
C GLU A 102 8.90 -1.84 -12.30
N TRP A 103 9.43 -0.95 -11.46
CA TRP A 103 9.52 -1.24 -10.02
C TRP A 103 8.14 -1.34 -9.36
N ARG A 104 7.10 -0.69 -9.90
CA ARG A 104 5.74 -0.76 -9.35
C ARG A 104 5.15 -2.16 -9.45
N ARG A 105 5.59 -2.96 -10.43
CA ARG A 105 5.22 -4.39 -10.54
C ARG A 105 5.71 -5.22 -9.34
N ARG A 106 6.69 -4.70 -8.59
CA ARG A 106 7.29 -5.37 -7.42
C ARG A 106 6.57 -5.02 -6.11
N ILE A 107 5.57 -4.13 -6.14
CA ILE A 107 4.80 -3.69 -4.96
C ILE A 107 3.31 -3.93 -5.18
N GLY A 108 2.69 -4.70 -4.28
CA GLY A 108 1.24 -4.82 -4.20
C GLY A 108 0.65 -3.74 -3.31
N VAL A 109 -0.47 -3.12 -3.72
CA VAL A 109 -1.16 -2.08 -2.95
C VAL A 109 -2.63 -2.43 -2.81
N LEU A 110 -3.07 -2.57 -1.57
CA LEU A 110 -4.48 -2.66 -1.21
C LEU A 110 -4.92 -1.32 -0.64
N SER A 111 -5.95 -0.72 -1.22
CA SER A 111 -6.54 0.53 -0.72
C SER A 111 -7.91 0.28 -0.10
N HIS A 112 -8.48 1.29 0.56
CA HIS A 112 -9.86 1.23 1.05
C HIS A 112 -10.87 0.92 -0.07
N GLN A 113 -10.60 1.34 -1.30
CA GLN A 113 -11.33 0.89 -2.48
C GLN A 113 -10.61 -0.32 -3.08
N GLY A 114 -11.32 -1.44 -3.19
CA GLY A 114 -10.76 -2.69 -3.75
C GLY A 114 -10.50 -2.63 -5.26
N PHE A 115 -10.92 -1.56 -5.94
CA PHE A 115 -10.81 -1.36 -7.40
C PHE A 115 -11.28 -2.56 -8.23
N LEU A 116 -12.23 -3.33 -7.70
CA LEU A 116 -12.81 -4.46 -8.41
C LEU A 116 -13.90 -3.97 -9.37
N TYR A 117 -13.95 -4.55 -10.57
CA TYR A 117 -14.95 -4.27 -11.57
C TYR A 117 -16.23 -5.05 -11.25
N GLY A 118 -17.25 -4.35 -10.78
CA GLY A 118 -18.53 -4.95 -10.33
C GLY A 118 -19.30 -5.71 -11.41
N HIS A 119 -19.06 -5.39 -12.68
CA HIS A 119 -19.70 -6.02 -13.84
C HIS A 119 -18.91 -7.20 -14.43
N LEU A 120 -17.74 -7.49 -13.88
CA LEU A 120 -16.95 -8.67 -14.23
C LEU A 120 -17.12 -9.73 -13.12
N THR A 121 -16.94 -10.99 -13.48
CA THR A 121 -16.86 -12.08 -12.51
C THR A 121 -15.60 -11.99 -11.66
N ALA A 122 -15.54 -12.73 -10.56
CA ALA A 122 -14.32 -12.81 -9.75
C ALA A 122 -13.12 -13.32 -10.57
N GLU A 123 -13.34 -14.33 -11.40
CA GLU A 123 -12.31 -14.87 -12.29
C GLU A 123 -11.87 -13.85 -13.35
N GLU A 124 -12.82 -13.17 -14.01
CA GLU A 124 -12.53 -12.13 -14.99
C GLU A 124 -11.75 -10.96 -14.39
N ASN A 125 -12.07 -10.56 -13.15
CA ASN A 125 -11.31 -9.55 -12.44
C ASN A 125 -9.85 -9.99 -12.27
N LEU A 126 -9.61 -11.19 -11.76
CA LEU A 126 -8.24 -11.68 -11.55
C LEU A 126 -7.49 -11.88 -12.86
N ARG A 127 -8.16 -12.36 -13.91
CA ARG A 127 -7.57 -12.48 -15.25
C ARG A 127 -7.17 -11.12 -15.80
N PHE A 128 -8.04 -10.12 -15.70
CA PHE A 128 -7.77 -8.74 -16.12
C PHE A 128 -6.51 -8.19 -15.45
N TYR A 129 -6.41 -8.31 -14.12
CA TYR A 129 -5.25 -7.81 -13.39
C TYR A 129 -3.98 -8.65 -13.66
N GLY A 130 -4.09 -9.97 -13.79
CA GLY A 130 -2.97 -10.84 -14.15
C GLY A 130 -2.35 -10.47 -15.50
N GLN A 131 -3.19 -10.16 -16.49
CA GLN A 131 -2.73 -9.66 -17.80
C GLN A 131 -2.08 -8.28 -17.68
N LEU A 132 -2.69 -7.36 -16.93
CA LEU A 132 -2.15 -6.01 -16.72
C LEU A 132 -0.75 -6.04 -16.08
N TYR A 133 -0.53 -6.95 -15.13
CA TYR A 133 0.78 -7.15 -14.49
C TYR A 133 1.77 -7.97 -15.32
N GLY A 134 1.34 -8.56 -16.43
CA GLY A 134 2.20 -9.31 -17.34
C GLY A 134 2.52 -10.72 -16.88
N LEU A 135 1.60 -11.40 -16.18
CA LEU A 135 1.77 -12.81 -15.83
C LEU A 135 1.79 -13.67 -17.10
N SER A 136 2.74 -14.60 -17.18
CA SER A 136 2.91 -15.49 -18.33
C SER A 136 1.85 -16.59 -18.41
N ASP A 137 1.43 -17.14 -17.26
CA ASP A 137 0.36 -18.14 -17.15
C ASP A 137 -0.74 -17.61 -16.22
N VAL A 138 -1.60 -16.76 -16.79
CA VAL A 138 -2.67 -16.08 -16.06
C VAL A 138 -3.68 -17.10 -15.51
N ASP A 139 -4.08 -18.10 -16.30
CA ASP A 139 -5.15 -19.02 -15.90
C ASP A 139 -4.74 -19.91 -14.72
N THR A 140 -3.50 -20.41 -14.72
CA THR A 140 -2.97 -21.15 -13.57
C THR A 140 -2.86 -20.26 -12.33
N ALA A 141 -2.37 -19.02 -12.49
CA ALA A 141 -2.26 -18.07 -11.39
C ALA A 141 -3.63 -17.69 -10.79
N VAL A 142 -4.65 -17.48 -11.64
CA VAL A 142 -6.02 -17.19 -11.23
C VAL A 142 -6.61 -18.36 -10.45
N ARG A 143 -6.51 -19.58 -10.98
CA ARG A 143 -7.02 -20.78 -10.30
C ARG A 143 -6.38 -20.97 -8.92
N GLY A 144 -5.05 -20.85 -8.84
CA GLY A 144 -4.32 -20.97 -7.58
C GLY A 144 -4.70 -19.89 -6.56
N LYS A 145 -4.93 -18.64 -7.00
CA LYS A 145 -5.36 -17.54 -6.12
C LYS A 145 -6.80 -17.72 -5.61
N LEU A 146 -7.71 -18.14 -6.48
CA LEU A 146 -9.11 -18.42 -6.10
C LEU A 146 -9.16 -19.53 -5.05
N GLU A 147 -8.32 -20.57 -5.21
CA GLU A 147 -8.20 -21.68 -4.27
C GLU A 147 -7.58 -21.26 -2.94
N HIS A 148 -6.44 -20.59 -2.97
CA HIS A 148 -5.72 -20.17 -1.78
C HIS A 148 -6.56 -19.26 -0.87
N LEU A 149 -7.48 -18.48 -1.46
CA LEU A 149 -8.30 -17.51 -0.73
C LEU A 149 -9.75 -17.98 -0.51
N GLY A 150 -10.06 -19.24 -0.84
CA GLY A 150 -11.37 -19.83 -0.55
C GLY A 150 -12.53 -19.07 -1.22
N ILE A 151 -12.39 -18.74 -2.50
CA ILE A 151 -13.39 -18.01 -3.29
C ILE A 151 -13.79 -18.75 -4.58
N GLN A 152 -13.49 -20.05 -4.68
CA GLN A 152 -13.82 -20.87 -5.87
C GLN A 152 -15.32 -20.91 -6.15
N GLU A 153 -16.16 -21.04 -5.12
CA GLU A 153 -17.62 -21.10 -5.27
C GLU A 153 -18.22 -19.82 -5.88
N GLY A 154 -17.55 -18.67 -5.69
CA GLY A 154 -17.95 -17.38 -6.26
C GLY A 154 -17.18 -16.98 -7.51
N ALA A 155 -16.33 -17.86 -8.07
CA ALA A 155 -15.43 -17.53 -9.18
C ALA A 155 -16.20 -16.97 -10.39
N SER A 156 -17.32 -17.61 -10.73
CA SER A 156 -18.18 -17.25 -11.87
C SER A 156 -19.25 -16.21 -11.53
N SER A 157 -19.34 -15.75 -10.28
CA SER A 157 -20.31 -14.73 -9.88
C SER A 157 -19.77 -13.33 -10.17
N LEU A 158 -20.67 -12.41 -10.56
CA LEU A 158 -20.32 -11.00 -10.69
C LEU A 158 -19.86 -10.44 -9.34
N VAL A 159 -18.83 -9.60 -9.35
CA VAL A 159 -18.26 -9.04 -8.11
C VAL A 159 -19.28 -8.25 -7.30
N ARG A 160 -20.23 -7.57 -7.96
CA ARG A 160 -21.30 -6.83 -7.28
C ARG A 160 -22.22 -7.72 -6.44
N ASP A 161 -22.36 -8.99 -6.81
CA ASP A 161 -23.25 -9.96 -6.17
C ASP A 161 -22.53 -10.77 -5.06
N LEU A 162 -21.21 -10.64 -4.94
CA LEU A 162 -20.43 -11.30 -3.89
C LEU A 162 -20.75 -10.75 -2.49
N SER A 163 -20.51 -11.56 -1.45
CA SER A 163 -20.51 -11.05 -0.08
C SER A 163 -19.39 -10.03 0.15
N HIS A 164 -19.52 -9.19 1.18
CA HIS A 164 -18.46 -8.24 1.52
C HIS A 164 -17.12 -8.94 1.81
N GLY A 165 -17.14 -10.05 2.55
CA GLY A 165 -15.93 -10.83 2.84
C GLY A 165 -15.31 -11.46 1.60
N MET A 166 -16.12 -11.94 0.64
CA MET A 166 -15.61 -12.44 -0.63
C MET A 166 -14.97 -11.33 -1.48
N ARG A 167 -15.57 -10.13 -1.51
CA ARG A 167 -14.94 -8.96 -2.16
C ARG A 167 -13.62 -8.57 -1.52
N GLN A 168 -13.51 -8.63 -0.19
CA GLN A 168 -12.24 -8.36 0.50
C GLN A 168 -11.17 -9.39 0.13
N ARG A 169 -11.50 -10.68 0.16
CA ARG A 169 -10.57 -11.75 -0.25
C ARG A 169 -10.19 -11.64 -1.73
N LEU A 170 -11.13 -11.31 -2.59
CA LEU A 170 -10.87 -11.07 -4.01
C LEU A 170 -9.95 -9.84 -4.23
N ALA A 171 -10.13 -8.77 -3.46
CA ALA A 171 -9.25 -7.61 -3.52
C ALA A 171 -7.81 -7.92 -3.05
N LEU A 172 -7.64 -8.88 -2.12
CA LEU A 172 -6.34 -9.43 -1.72
C LEU A 172 -5.75 -10.38 -2.77
N ALA A 173 -6.60 -11.10 -3.50
CA ALA A 173 -6.21 -12.02 -4.57
C ALA A 173 -5.60 -11.28 -5.77
N ARG A 174 -6.06 -10.06 -6.03
CA ARG A 174 -5.62 -9.20 -7.13
C ARG A 174 -4.15 -8.81 -7.02
#